data_AF-A0A7J8W4X2-F1
#
_entry.id   AF-A0A7J8W4X2-F1
#
_cell.length_a   1.000
_cell.length_b   1.000
_cell.length_c   1.000
_cell.angle_alpha   90.00
_cell.angle_beta   90.00
_cell.angle_gamma   90.00
#
_symmetry.space_group_name_H-M   'P 1'
#
loop_
_entity.id
_entity.type
_entity.pdbx_description
1 polymer ?
#
loop_
_entity_poly.entity_id
_entity_poly.type
_entity_poly.pdbx_seq_one_letter_code
_entity_poly.pdbx_strand_id
1 'polypeptide(L)' 'MTQCEKAQNNLQELKEIWEQWNNEVRQLFYSNYEDLPYLLDMKVDKHMF' A
#
# COMPACT_ATOMS: atom_id res chain seq x y z
N MET A 1 -2.02 11.15 -19.60
CA MET A 1 -1.93 10.35 -18.38
C MET A 1 -3.26 9.65 -18.17
N THR A 2 -3.24 8.33 -18.26
CA THR A 2 -4.41 7.46 -18.21
C THR A 2 -4.83 7.24 -16.76
N GLN A 3 -6.10 6.97 -16.46
CA GLN A 3 -6.58 6.75 -15.08
C GLN A 3 -5.79 5.65 -14.35
N CYS A 4 -5.35 4.62 -15.08
CA CYS A 4 -4.55 3.52 -14.55
C CYS A 4 -3.17 3.99 -14.02
N GLU A 5 -2.50 4.91 -14.73
CA GLU A 5 -1.19 5.43 -14.31
C GLU A 5 -1.31 6.27 -13.03
N LYS A 6 -2.40 7.04 -12.89
CA LYS A 6 -2.68 7.79 -11.66
C LYS A 6 -2.90 6.88 -10.46
N ALA A 7 -3.68 5.80 -10.64
CA ALA A 7 -3.92 4.82 -9.58
C ALA A 7 -2.62 4.13 -9.15
N GLN A 8 -1.73 3.80 -10.10
CA GLN A 8 -0.43 3.21 -9.80
C GLN A 8 0.50 4.17 -9.06
N ASN A 9 0.57 5.44 -9.47
CA ASN A 9 1.38 6.44 -8.78
C ASN A 9 0.90 6.67 -7.35
N ASN A 10 -0.40 6.84 -7.13
CA ASN A 10 -0.95 7.02 -5.79
C ASN A 10 -0.70 5.81 -4.89
N LEU A 11 -0.77 4.58 -5.45
CA LEU A 11 -0.48 3.36 -4.69
C LEU A 11 1.01 3.25 -4.31
N GLN A 12 1.91 3.68 -5.19
CA GLN A 12 3.34 3.74 -4.91
C GLN A 12 3.64 4.72 -3.77
N GLU A 13 3.06 5.92 -3.79
CA GLU A 13 3.21 6.91 -2.71
C GLU A 13 2.68 6.38 -1.37
N LEU A 14 1.54 5.70 -1.38
CA LEU A 14 0.97 5.08 -0.17
C LEU A 14 1.90 4.00 0.40
N LYS A 15 2.56 3.21 -0.46
CA LYS A 15 3.52 2.19 -0.03
C LYS A 15 4.78 2.79 0.58
N GLU A 16 5.28 3.88 0.03
CA GLU A 16 6.44 4.59 0.57
C GLU A 16 6.15 5.16 1.96
N ILE A 17 4.96 5.75 2.15
CA ILE A 17 4.51 6.19 3.48
C ILE A 17 4.38 5.00 4.43
N TRP A 18 3.80 3.90 3.96
CA TRP A 18 3.64 2.67 4.74
C TRP A 18 4.99 2.08 5.15
N GLU A 19 6.02 2.09 4.30
CA GLU A 19 7.39 1.65 4.60
C GLU A 19 8.09 2.48 5.66
N GLN A 20 7.75 3.77 5.78
CA GLN A 20 8.29 4.64 6.82
C GLN A 20 7.66 4.45 8.19
N TRP A 21 6.51 3.77 8.28
CA TRP A 21 5.84 3.55 9.56
C TRP A 21 6.57 2.52 10.40
N ASN A 22 6.64 2.80 11.71
CA ASN A 22 7.23 1.86 12.66
C ASN A 22 6.33 0.61 12.82
N ASN A 23 6.91 -0.47 13.34
CA ASN A 23 6.18 -1.73 13.51
C ASN A 23 4.98 -1.61 14.46
N GLU A 24 5.04 -0.75 15.49
CA GLU A 24 3.92 -0.58 16.44
C GLU A 24 2.70 0.05 15.78
N VAL A 25 2.90 1.10 14.98
CA VAL A 25 1.84 1.78 14.23
C VAL A 25 1.27 0.84 13.16
N ARG A 26 2.12 0.06 12.49
CA ARG A 26 1.68 -0.97 11.55
C ARG A 26 0.83 -2.04 12.23
N GLN A 27 1.25 -2.53 13.39
CA GLN A 27 0.50 -3.53 14.18
C GLN A 27 -0.86 -2.99 14.65
N LEU A 28 -0.93 -1.72 15.07
CA LEU A 28 -2.21 -1.06 15.36
C LEU A 28 -3.10 -1.00 14.12
N PHE A 29 -2.54 -0.72 12.94
CA PHE A 29 -3.30 -0.70 11.70
C PHE A 29 -3.83 -2.10 11.32
N TYR A 30 -2.98 -3.12 11.43
CA TYR A 30 -3.35 -4.54 11.26
C TYR A 30 -4.51 -4.94 12.18
N SER A 31 -4.45 -4.55 13.45
CA SER A 31 -5.48 -4.88 14.44
C SER A 31 -6.81 -4.17 14.20
N ASN A 32 -6.82 -3.02 13.53
CA ASN A 32 -8.02 -2.19 13.36
C ASN A 32 -8.73 -2.39 12.02
N TYR A 33 -8.02 -2.86 10.99
CA TYR A 33 -8.55 -2.91 9.63
C TYR A 33 -8.49 -4.30 8.98
N GLU A 34 -8.12 -5.35 9.75
CA GLU A 34 -8.06 -6.79 9.42
C GLU A 34 -7.48 -7.10 8.02
N ASP A 35 -8.23 -6.84 6.96
CA ASP A 35 -7.93 -7.18 5.58
C ASP A 35 -7.22 -6.06 4.80
N LEU A 36 -7.46 -4.80 5.16
CA LEU A 36 -6.91 -3.63 4.44
C LEU A 36 -5.37 -3.59 4.39
N PRO A 37 -4.65 -3.88 5.48
CA PRO A 37 -3.20 -3.71 5.48
C PRO A 37 -2.47 -4.75 4.61
N TYR A 38 -3.12 -5.87 4.27
CA TYR A 38 -2.58 -6.83 3.30
C TYR A 38 -2.41 -6.23 1.90
N LEU A 39 -3.25 -5.25 1.52
CA LEU A 39 -3.13 -4.58 0.21
C LEU A 39 -1.85 -3.73 0.10
N LEU A 40 -1.39 -3.20 1.23
CA LEU A 40 -0.18 -2.38 1.29
C LEU A 40 1.09 -3.25 1.26
N ASP A 41 1.05 -4.43 1.88
CA ASP A 41 2.13 -5.41 1.83
C ASP A 41 2.13 -6.25 0.53
N MET A 42 1.01 -6.27 -0.21
CA MET A 42 0.94 -6.98 -1.49
C MET A 42 1.85 -6.30 -2.52
N LYS A 43 2.89 -7.00 -2.98
CA LYS A 43 3.68 -6.56 -4.15
C LYS A 43 2.76 -6.54 -5.37
N VAL A 44 2.34 -5.35 -5.77
CA VAL A 44 1.69 -5.15 -7.06
C VAL A 44 2.81 -5.21 -8.07
N ASP A 45 2.92 -6.36 -8.73
CA ASP A 45 3.86 -6.54 -9.82
C ASP A 45 3.50 -5.53 -10.91
N LYS A 46 4.40 -4.58 -11.16
CA LYS A 46 4.24 -3.53 -12.19
C LYS A 46 4.08 -4.10 -13.61
N HIS A 47 4.28 -5.41 -13.78
CA HIS A 47 4.28 -6.10 -15.07
C HIS A 47 2.97 -6.84 -15.41
N MET A 48 1.95 -6.84 -14.55
CA MET A 48 0.74 -7.64 -14.77
C MET A 48 -0.50 -6.89 -15.30
N PHE A 49 -0.38 -5.63 -15.73
CA PHE A 49 -1.46 -4.92 -16.43
C PHE A 49 -0.94 -4.15 -17.64
#